data_AF-A0A8T7G4L4-F1
#
_entry.id   AF-A0A8T7G4L4-F1
#
_cell.length_a   1.000
_cell.length_b   1.000
_cell.length_c   1.000
_cell.angle_alpha   90.00
_cell.angle_beta   90.00
_cell.angle_gamma   90.00
#
_symmetry.space_group_name_H-M   'P 1'
#
loop_
_entity.id
_entity.type
_entity.pdbx_description
1 polymer ?
#
loop_
_entity_poly.entity_id
_entity_poly.type
_entity_poly.pdbx_seq_one_letter_code
_entity_poly.pdbx_strand_id
1 'polypeptide(L)'
;MEKGMQVQSWYGLPARIAVENELWHLVEVGGVALHHPPVVNLILRRGMPTADRLYLSYLHEFGHLQTLPVAIAHALILTLIVRWRGRKLGDVILNLLAGAIAHEAVWELASEAYVIAKTGPEYRRIYQQAPNLFGQAVFWGGMSTLALLLTAWVMRGK
;
A
#
# COMPACT_ATOMS: atom_id res chain seq x y z
N MET A 1 5.47 -16.59 13.67
CA MET A 1 5.52 -15.57 14.75
C MET A 1 4.12 -15.46 15.32
N GLU A 2 3.82 -16.14 16.42
CA GLU A 2 2.44 -16.29 16.94
C GLU A 2 1.93 -15.06 17.73
N LYS A 3 2.80 -14.13 18.10
CA LYS A 3 2.43 -12.87 18.75
C LYS A 3 2.94 -11.73 17.89
N GLY A 4 2.02 -11.01 17.25
CA GLY A 4 2.34 -9.84 16.44
C GLY A 4 3.26 -8.85 17.17
N MET A 5 4.05 -8.12 16.40
CA MET A 5 4.98 -7.12 16.93
C MET A 5 4.23 -5.83 17.25
N GLN A 6 4.44 -5.30 18.46
CA GLN A 6 3.99 -3.97 18.83
C GLN A 6 4.91 -2.93 18.20
N VAL A 7 4.33 -1.95 17.53
CA VAL A 7 5.06 -0.91 16.80
C VAL A 7 4.42 0.46 17.03
N GLN A 8 5.17 1.51 16.71
CA GLN A 8 4.68 2.88 16.76
C GLN A 8 5.07 3.62 15.47
N SER A 9 4.13 4.39 14.91
CA SER A 9 4.41 5.28 13.80
C SER A 9 5.32 6.44 14.24
N TRP A 10 5.99 7.12 13.29
CA TRP A 10 6.80 8.31 13.59
C TRP A 10 5.97 9.47 14.18
N TYR A 11 4.66 9.48 13.95
CA TYR A 11 3.70 10.45 14.48
C TYR A 11 2.97 9.94 15.73
N GLY A 12 3.47 8.87 16.36
CA GLY A 12 3.04 8.42 17.68
C GLY A 12 1.86 7.44 17.72
N LEU A 13 1.33 7.01 16.58
CA LEU A 13 0.20 6.08 16.51
C LEU A 13 0.66 4.65 16.84
N PRO A 14 0.18 4.05 17.94
CA PRO A 14 0.51 2.67 18.28
C PRO A 14 -0.24 1.69 17.37
N ALA A 15 0.42 0.60 17.01
CA ALA A 15 -0.17 -0.48 16.25
C ALA A 15 0.43 -1.84 16.62
N ARG A 16 -0.28 -2.91 16.29
CA ARG A 16 0.22 -4.28 16.32
C ARG A 16 0.19 -4.87 14.92
N ILE A 17 1.31 -5.42 14.47
CA ILE A 17 1.45 -6.05 13.16
C ILE A 17 1.78 -7.52 13.34
N ALA A 18 0.93 -8.40 12.81
CA ALA A 18 1.18 -9.83 12.73
C ALA A 18 1.18 -10.27 11.26
N VAL A 19 2.33 -10.74 10.79
CA VAL A 19 2.43 -11.47 9.53
C VAL A 19 2.42 -12.95 9.89
N GLU A 20 1.22 -13.54 9.91
CA GLU A 20 1.02 -14.92 10.39
C GLU A 20 1.65 -15.92 9.43
N ASN A 21 1.46 -15.69 8.14
CA ASN A 21 1.99 -16.49 7.03
C ASN A 21 2.01 -15.66 5.73
N GLU A 22 2.27 -16.31 4.60
CA GLU A 22 2.34 -15.64 3.29
C GLU A 22 0.99 -15.16 2.75
N LEU A 23 -0.12 -15.60 3.34
CA LEU A 23 -1.49 -15.39 2.85
C LEU A 23 -2.34 -14.46 3.72
N TRP A 24 -1.95 -14.26 4.98
CA TRP A 24 -2.76 -13.50 5.94
C TRP A 24 -1.90 -12.58 6.80
N HIS A 25 -2.24 -11.30 6.74
CA HIS A 25 -1.67 -10.27 7.58
C HIS A 25 -2.76 -9.72 8.50
N LEU A 26 -2.33 -9.27 9.67
CA LEU A 26 -3.15 -8.61 10.67
C LEU A 26 -2.49 -7.31 11.07
N VAL A 27 -3.23 -6.22 10.93
CA VAL A 27 -2.84 -4.90 11.44
C VAL A 27 -3.91 -4.43 12.41
N GLU A 28 -3.50 -4.10 13.63
CA GLU A 28 -4.38 -3.56 14.66
C GLU A 28 -3.94 -2.15 15.02
N VAL A 29 -4.84 -1.17 14.89
CA VAL A 29 -4.60 0.24 15.19
C VAL A 29 -5.76 0.76 16.03
N GLY A 30 -5.47 1.33 17.20
CA GLY A 30 -6.51 1.92 18.06
C GLY A 30 -7.63 0.94 18.47
N GLY A 31 -7.31 -0.36 18.59
CA GLY A 31 -8.27 -1.42 18.91
C GLY A 31 -9.08 -1.95 17.71
N VAL A 32 -8.86 -1.43 16.50
CA VAL A 32 -9.45 -1.96 15.27
C VAL A 32 -8.46 -2.91 14.62
N ALA A 33 -8.83 -4.18 14.53
CA ALA A 33 -8.06 -5.23 13.87
C ALA A 33 -8.55 -5.47 12.44
N LEU A 34 -7.66 -5.38 11.47
CA LEU A 34 -7.92 -5.65 10.06
C LEU A 34 -7.13 -6.89 9.63
N HIS A 35 -7.84 -7.92 9.22
CA HIS A 35 -7.27 -9.09 8.54
C HIS A 35 -7.38 -8.88 7.03
N HIS A 36 -6.28 -9.00 6.31
CA HIS A 36 -6.28 -8.87 4.86
C HIS A 36 -5.29 -9.83 4.18
N PRO A 37 -5.62 -10.27 2.94
CA PRO A 37 -4.67 -10.98 2.11
C PRO A 37 -3.61 -10.00 1.58
N PRO A 38 -2.32 -10.37 1.57
CA PRO A 38 -1.24 -9.48 1.17
C PRO A 38 -1.01 -9.54 -0.34
N VAL A 39 -2.00 -9.09 -1.11
CA VAL A 39 -2.05 -9.26 -2.58
C VAL A 39 -0.79 -8.75 -3.27
N VAL A 40 -0.32 -7.55 -2.92
CA VAL A 40 0.91 -6.98 -3.47
C VAL A 40 2.12 -7.87 -3.16
N ASN A 41 2.21 -8.37 -1.94
CA ASN A 41 3.35 -9.16 -1.48
C ASN A 41 3.37 -10.54 -2.15
N LEU A 42 2.21 -11.12 -2.44
CA LEU A 42 2.08 -12.36 -3.20
C LEU A 42 2.63 -12.24 -4.62
N ILE A 43 2.45 -11.08 -5.26
CA ILE A 43 2.94 -10.82 -6.61
C ILE A 43 4.40 -10.40 -6.57
N LEU A 44 4.74 -9.41 -5.75
CA LEU A 44 6.03 -8.74 -5.73
C LEU A 44 7.13 -9.63 -5.13
N ARG A 45 6.81 -10.44 -4.11
CA ARG A 45 7.79 -11.27 -3.38
C ARG A 45 7.71 -12.75 -3.73
N ARG A 46 7.07 -13.08 -4.85
CA ARG A 46 6.98 -14.45 -5.37
C ARG A 46 8.37 -15.04 -5.58
N GLY A 47 8.60 -16.26 -5.07
CA GLY A 47 9.85 -16.99 -5.23
C GLY A 47 10.97 -16.59 -4.25
N MET A 48 10.73 -15.61 -3.38
CA MET A 48 11.67 -15.19 -2.34
C MET A 48 11.72 -16.21 -1.19
N PRO A 49 12.88 -16.44 -0.55
CA PRO A 49 12.96 -17.22 0.69
C PRO A 49 11.99 -16.70 1.75
N THR A 50 11.40 -17.62 2.53
CA THR A 50 10.33 -17.27 3.48
C THR A 50 10.77 -16.22 4.50
N ALA A 51 12.01 -16.28 5.00
CA ALA A 51 12.52 -15.31 5.96
C ALA A 51 12.55 -13.88 5.37
N ASP A 52 13.13 -13.71 4.18
CA ASP A 52 13.19 -12.42 3.49
C ASP A 52 11.79 -11.92 3.10
N ARG A 53 10.93 -12.83 2.65
CA ARG A 53 9.54 -12.51 2.31
C ARG A 53 8.78 -11.99 3.51
N LEU A 54 8.82 -12.68 4.63
CA LEU A 54 8.15 -12.28 5.87
C LEU A 54 8.71 -10.94 6.39
N TYR A 55 10.03 -10.76 6.30
CA TYR A 55 10.68 -9.51 6.70
C TYR A 55 10.21 -8.31 5.87
N LEU A 56 10.27 -8.41 4.53
CA LEU A 56 9.82 -7.32 3.67
C LEU A 56 8.29 -7.12 3.74
N SER A 57 7.51 -8.18 3.90
CA SER A 57 6.06 -8.11 4.17
C SER A 57 5.75 -7.35 5.45
N TYR A 58 6.44 -7.65 6.53
CA TYR A 58 6.29 -6.90 7.77
C TYR A 58 6.62 -5.42 7.59
N LEU A 59 7.74 -5.11 6.91
CA LEU A 59 8.12 -3.72 6.67
C LEU A 59 7.14 -2.98 5.76
N HIS A 60 6.50 -3.67 4.82
CA HIS A 60 5.49 -3.11 3.95
C HIS A 60 4.21 -2.75 4.74
N GLU A 61 3.72 -3.66 5.58
CA GLU A 61 2.61 -3.37 6.50
C GLU A 61 2.94 -2.20 7.45
N PHE A 62 4.18 -2.17 7.94
CA PHE A 62 4.65 -1.04 8.73
C PHE A 62 4.74 0.25 7.89
N GLY A 63 5.10 0.13 6.61
CA GLY A 63 5.11 1.21 5.63
C GLY A 63 3.73 1.86 5.48
N HIS A 64 2.64 1.09 5.47
CA HIS A 64 1.29 1.66 5.45
C HIS A 64 1.04 2.57 6.65
N LEU A 65 1.41 2.09 7.85
CA LEU A 65 1.29 2.88 9.06
C LEU A 65 2.13 4.16 9.00
N GLN A 66 3.38 4.06 8.54
CA GLN A 66 4.31 5.19 8.48
C GLN A 66 3.92 6.23 7.41
N THR A 67 3.25 5.80 6.35
CA THR A 67 2.85 6.64 5.22
C THR A 67 1.38 7.03 5.24
N LEU A 68 0.63 6.64 6.28
CA LEU A 68 -0.77 7.04 6.47
C LEU A 68 -1.01 8.56 6.32
N PRO A 69 -0.14 9.47 6.80
CA PRO A 69 -0.33 10.91 6.55
C PRO A 69 -0.33 11.28 5.06
N VAL A 70 0.48 10.60 4.25
CA VAL A 70 0.52 10.78 2.78
C VAL A 70 -0.78 10.26 2.15
N ALA A 71 -1.25 9.09 2.59
CA ALA A 71 -2.52 8.53 2.15
C ALA A 71 -3.69 9.49 2.46
N ILE A 72 -3.77 9.99 3.70
CA ILE A 72 -4.79 10.96 4.12
C ILE A 72 -4.72 12.22 3.26
N ALA A 73 -3.54 12.78 3.03
CA ALA A 73 -3.37 13.96 2.18
C ALA A 73 -3.89 13.72 0.75
N HIS A 74 -3.59 12.56 0.16
CA HIS A 74 -4.08 12.20 -1.17
C HIS A 74 -5.62 12.03 -1.20
N ALA A 75 -6.21 11.39 -0.19
CA ALA A 75 -7.66 11.28 -0.07
C ALA A 75 -8.35 12.65 0.05
N LEU A 76 -7.76 13.59 0.80
CA LEU A 76 -8.26 14.97 0.91
C LEU A 76 -8.18 15.71 -0.43
N ILE A 77 -7.07 15.56 -1.18
CA ILE A 77 -6.92 16.13 -2.53
C ILE A 77 -8.03 15.61 -3.46
N LEU A 78 -8.26 14.29 -3.48
CA LEU A 78 -9.29 13.68 -4.32
C LEU A 78 -10.70 14.12 -3.95
N THR A 79 -10.99 14.37 -2.67
CA THR A 79 -12.35 14.73 -2.22
C THR A 79 -12.64 16.23 -2.36
N LEU A 80 -11.66 17.09 -2.07
CA LEU A 80 -11.83 18.55 -2.06
C LEU A 80 -11.78 19.18 -3.46
N ILE A 81 -11.01 18.62 -4.38
CA ILE A 81 -10.86 19.17 -5.74
C ILE A 81 -12.02 18.77 -6.63
N VAL A 82 -12.66 17.63 -6.37
CA VAL A 82 -13.73 17.11 -7.23
C VAL A 82 -15.01 17.90 -7.04
N ARG A 83 -15.49 18.51 -8.14
CA ARG A 83 -16.80 19.16 -8.18
C ARG A 83 -17.90 18.13 -8.39
N TRP A 84 -18.60 17.76 -7.32
CA TRP A 84 -19.69 16.77 -7.33
C TRP A 84 -21.04 17.31 -7.81
N ARG A 85 -21.23 18.64 -7.79
CA ARG A 85 -22.53 19.26 -8.07
C ARG A 85 -22.94 19.09 -9.54
N GLY A 86 -24.18 18.63 -9.77
CA GLY A 86 -24.78 18.51 -11.10
C GLY A 86 -24.42 17.24 -11.88
N ARG A 87 -23.71 16.28 -11.27
CA ARG A 87 -23.37 15.01 -11.92
C ARG A 87 -24.48 13.97 -11.80
N LYS A 88 -24.52 13.03 -12.76
CA LYS A 88 -25.39 11.85 -12.67
C LYS A 88 -24.83 10.90 -11.62
N LEU A 89 -25.71 10.13 -10.97
CA LEU A 89 -25.31 9.16 -9.94
C LEU A 89 -24.25 8.16 -10.43
N GLY A 90 -24.37 7.69 -11.68
CA GLY A 90 -23.39 6.79 -12.29
C GLY A 90 -21.98 7.39 -12.37
N ASP A 91 -21.87 8.67 -12.75
CA ASP A 91 -20.59 9.37 -12.84
C ASP A 91 -19.98 9.58 -11.45
N VAL A 92 -20.82 9.81 -10.44
CA VAL A 92 -20.39 9.92 -9.04
C VAL A 92 -19.81 8.59 -8.56
N ILE A 93 -20.52 7.48 -8.77
CA ILE A 93 -20.05 6.13 -8.38
C ILE A 93 -18.73 5.79 -9.09
N LEU A 94 -18.64 6.03 -10.40
CA LEU A 94 -17.42 5.75 -11.16
C LEU A 94 -16.23 6.57 -10.65
N ASN A 95 -16.43 7.85 -10.34
CA ASN A 95 -15.39 8.71 -9.79
C ASN A 95 -14.96 8.28 -8.38
N LEU A 96 -15.89 7.83 -7.53
CA LEU A 96 -15.57 7.29 -6.21
C LEU A 96 -14.74 6.01 -6.31
N LEU A 97 -15.12 5.08 -7.20
CA LEU A 97 -14.35 3.85 -7.44
C LEU A 97 -12.96 4.16 -8.00
N ALA A 98 -12.87 5.03 -9.01
CA ALA A 98 -11.60 5.46 -9.56
C ALA A 98 -10.72 6.15 -8.49
N GLY A 99 -11.31 6.99 -7.65
CA GLY A 99 -10.63 7.65 -6.54
C GLY A 99 -10.10 6.68 -5.49
N ALA A 100 -10.91 5.69 -5.10
CA ALA A 100 -10.50 4.65 -4.16
C ALA A 100 -9.32 3.83 -4.72
N ILE A 101 -9.40 3.39 -5.99
CA ILE A 101 -8.29 2.64 -6.62
C ILE A 101 -7.04 3.50 -6.73
N ALA A 102 -7.17 4.78 -7.11
CA ALA A 102 -6.04 5.70 -7.17
C ALA A 102 -5.38 5.88 -5.79
N HIS A 103 -6.20 6.00 -4.75
CA HIS A 103 -5.76 6.17 -3.37
C HIS A 103 -4.97 4.97 -2.87
N GLU A 104 -5.52 3.76 -3.02
CA GLU A 104 -4.82 2.52 -2.64
C GLU A 104 -3.51 2.38 -3.42
N ALA A 105 -3.51 2.64 -4.73
CA ALA A 105 -2.29 2.58 -5.53
C ALA A 105 -1.20 3.56 -5.05
N VAL A 106 -1.56 4.78 -4.63
CA VAL A 106 -0.62 5.74 -4.04
C VAL A 106 -0.10 5.23 -2.69
N TRP A 107 -0.97 4.69 -1.85
CA TRP A 107 -0.58 4.21 -0.52
C TRP A 107 0.33 2.99 -0.58
N GLU A 108 0.08 2.08 -1.52
CA GLU A 108 0.93 0.93 -1.84
C GLU A 108 2.33 1.35 -2.30
N LEU A 109 2.40 2.32 -3.24
CA LEU A 109 3.68 2.87 -3.71
C LEU A 109 4.46 3.55 -2.58
N ALA A 110 3.78 4.34 -1.74
CA ALA A 110 4.40 4.99 -0.60
C ALA A 110 4.93 3.98 0.41
N SER A 111 4.17 2.92 0.68
CA SER A 111 4.54 1.86 1.62
C SER A 111 5.76 1.08 1.13
N GLU A 112 5.83 0.71 -0.15
CA GLU A 112 7.03 0.05 -0.69
C GLU A 112 8.23 1.00 -0.79
N ALA A 113 8.01 2.29 -1.07
CA ALA A 113 9.06 3.29 -1.01
C ALA A 113 9.64 3.41 0.42
N TYR A 114 8.79 3.30 1.44
CA TYR A 114 9.24 3.20 2.83
C TYR A 114 10.10 1.95 3.07
N VAL A 115 9.71 0.78 2.53
CA VAL A 115 10.53 -0.45 2.62
C VAL A 115 11.92 -0.22 2.03
N ILE A 116 12.00 0.36 0.83
CA ILE A 116 13.27 0.68 0.17
C ILE A 116 14.10 1.64 1.03
N ALA A 117 13.51 2.72 1.52
CA ALA A 117 14.21 3.71 2.34
C ALA A 117 14.71 3.12 3.67
N LYS A 118 13.93 2.22 4.27
CA LYS A 118 14.25 1.61 5.57
C LYS A 118 15.31 0.52 5.47
N THR A 119 15.32 -0.25 4.39
CA THR A 119 16.25 -1.39 4.20
C THR A 119 17.51 -0.99 3.42
N GLY A 120 17.43 0.03 2.57
CA GLY A 120 18.57 0.56 1.83
C GLY A 120 19.20 -0.50 0.89
N PRO A 121 20.53 -0.69 0.90
CA PRO A 121 21.21 -1.64 0.01
C PRO A 121 20.71 -3.09 0.14
N GLU A 122 20.18 -3.44 1.32
CA GLU A 122 19.69 -4.78 1.60
C GLU A 122 18.47 -5.15 0.76
N TYR A 123 17.60 -4.18 0.45
CA TYR A 123 16.48 -4.37 -0.48
C TYR A 123 16.97 -4.96 -1.80
N ARG A 124 17.97 -4.31 -2.39
CA ARG A 124 18.53 -4.70 -3.67
C ARG A 124 19.20 -6.07 -3.59
N ARG A 125 19.92 -6.35 -2.49
CA ARG A 125 20.57 -7.65 -2.26
C ARG A 125 19.55 -8.79 -2.27
N ILE A 126 18.44 -8.63 -1.57
CA ILE A 126 17.36 -9.64 -1.50
C ILE A 126 16.78 -9.90 -2.90
N TYR A 127 16.43 -8.85 -3.64
CA TYR A 127 15.88 -9.02 -5.01
C TYR A 127 16.90 -9.52 -6.03
N GLN A 128 18.20 -9.35 -5.79
CA GLN A 128 19.25 -9.97 -6.62
C GLN A 128 19.37 -11.48 -6.37
N GLN A 129 19.12 -11.93 -5.14
CA GLN A 129 19.17 -13.35 -4.78
C GLN A 129 17.92 -14.12 -5.22
N ALA A 130 16.76 -13.46 -5.25
CA ALA A 130 15.52 -14.02 -5.78
C ALA A 130 14.86 -13.06 -6.79
N PRO A 131 15.36 -13.00 -8.04
CA PRO A 131 14.84 -12.08 -9.04
C PRO A 131 13.38 -12.37 -9.39
N ASN A 132 12.52 -11.37 -9.23
CA ASN A 132 11.12 -11.41 -9.67
C ASN A 132 10.81 -10.17 -10.53
N LEU A 133 11.37 -10.14 -11.74
CA LEU A 133 11.24 -8.98 -12.65
C LEU A 133 9.79 -8.74 -13.06
N PHE A 134 9.03 -9.81 -13.30
CA PHE A 134 7.62 -9.71 -13.64
C PHE A 134 6.80 -9.06 -12.51
N GLY A 135 6.95 -9.56 -11.28
CA GLY A 135 6.24 -8.98 -10.11
C GLY A 135 6.62 -7.53 -9.87
N GLN A 136 7.91 -7.18 -9.99
CA GLN A 136 8.38 -5.80 -9.88
C GLN A 136 7.81 -4.90 -10.98
N ALA A 137 7.78 -5.35 -12.23
CA ALA A 137 7.23 -4.58 -13.34
C ALA A 137 5.72 -4.36 -13.18
N VAL A 138 4.97 -5.40 -12.80
CA VAL A 138 3.53 -5.32 -12.54
C VAL A 138 3.24 -4.37 -11.38
N PHE A 139 3.97 -4.48 -10.27
CA PHE A 139 3.78 -3.58 -9.13
C PHE A 139 4.12 -2.14 -9.49
N TRP A 140 5.37 -1.85 -9.87
CA TRP A 140 5.80 -0.47 -10.10
C TRP A 140 5.10 0.17 -11.29
N GLY A 141 5.02 -0.54 -12.42
CA GLY A 141 4.36 -0.05 -13.62
C GLY A 141 2.84 0.05 -13.45
N GLY A 142 2.23 -1.00 -12.92
CA GLY A 142 0.78 -1.07 -12.72
C GLY A 142 0.28 -0.06 -11.69
N MET A 143 0.86 -0.04 -10.50
CA MET A 143 0.45 0.90 -9.44
C MET A 143 0.73 2.35 -9.83
N SER A 144 1.87 2.66 -10.47
CA SER A 144 2.13 4.02 -10.94
C SER A 144 1.12 4.46 -12.01
N THR A 145 0.76 3.55 -12.92
CA THR A 145 -0.24 3.83 -13.95
C THR A 145 -1.61 4.08 -13.33
N LEU A 146 -2.06 3.22 -12.40
CA LEU A 146 -3.34 3.39 -11.70
C LEU A 146 -3.36 4.68 -10.89
N ALA A 147 -2.33 4.94 -10.09
CA ALA A 147 -2.19 6.14 -9.28
C ALA A 147 -2.28 7.41 -10.13
N LEU A 148 -1.49 7.51 -11.20
CA LEU A 148 -1.42 8.72 -12.03
C LEU A 148 -2.67 8.91 -12.90
N LEU A 149 -3.10 7.88 -13.63
CA LEU A 149 -4.20 8.01 -14.58
C LEU A 149 -5.54 8.22 -13.88
N LEU A 150 -5.81 7.48 -12.81
CA LEU A 150 -7.09 7.60 -12.08
C LEU A 150 -7.13 8.86 -11.22
N THR A 151 -6.01 9.29 -10.60
CA THR A 151 -5.96 10.61 -9.96
C THR A 151 -6.25 11.72 -10.98
N ALA A 152 -5.61 11.67 -12.15
CA ALA A 152 -5.83 12.67 -13.20
C ALA A 152 -7.28 12.63 -13.74
N TRP A 153 -7.88 11.44 -13.88
CA TRP A 153 -9.29 11.30 -14.25
C TRP A 153 -10.18 12.01 -13.24
N VAL A 154 -10.07 11.61 -11.96
CA VAL A 154 -10.92 12.11 -10.88
C VAL A 154 -10.78 13.63 -10.77
N MET A 155 -9.56 14.16 -10.82
CA MET A 155 -9.30 15.61 -10.78
C MET A 155 -9.90 16.37 -11.98
N ARG A 156 -9.94 15.76 -13.17
CA ARG A 156 -10.58 16.38 -14.36
C ARG A 156 -12.10 16.41 -14.26
N GLY A 157 -12.67 15.64 -13.33
CA GLY A 157 -14.09 15.65 -13.06
C GLY A 157 -14.95 15.15 -14.22
N LYS A 158 -14.42 14.22 -15.00
CA LYS A 158 -15.16 13.53 -16.07
C LYS A 158 -15.94 12.35 -15.53
#